data_AF-A0A9D2KFD5-F1
#
_entry.id   AF-A0A9D2KFD5-F1
#
_cell.length_a   1.000
_cell.length_b   1.000
_cell.length_c   1.000
_cell.angle_alpha   90.00
_cell.angle_beta   90.00
_cell.angle_gamma   90.00
#
_symmetry.space_group_name_H-M   'P 1'
#
loop_
_entity.id
_entity.type
_entity.pdbx_description
1 polymer ?
#
loop_
_entity_poly.entity_id
_entity_poly.type
_entity_poly.pdbx_seq_one_letter_code
_entity_poly.pdbx_strand_id
1 'polypeptide(L)'
;MKKLGTAFYLILLALTLLVLGTLVLWFLKKNDVFLYLTIALFALYLFHLVFGMVRGYKREKREQTTEDLLRAELKGGSCVVYLAYFGGERHVKKPSPHKTEYLAEIYAPSVDGERLKKHLWFGLSDKEEKLLSAAKRYEAKIAYPALSLIEGKTVYLPAGFFEAAKEQEAFSALLNKNTIVLYGEN
;
A
#
# COMPACT_ATOMS: atom_id res chain seq x y z
N MET A 1 8.22 1.91 -7.43
CA MET A 1 7.47 3.19 -7.36
C MET A 1 8.32 4.46 -7.48
N LYS A 2 9.65 4.46 -7.27
CA LYS A 2 10.48 5.69 -7.33
C LYS A 2 10.54 6.37 -8.71
N LYS A 3 10.66 5.62 -9.81
CA LYS A 3 10.93 6.20 -11.16
C LYS A 3 9.82 7.10 -11.71
N LEU A 4 8.55 6.78 -11.47
CA LEU A 4 7.40 7.55 -12.00
C LEU A 4 7.17 8.86 -11.24
N GLY A 5 7.35 8.87 -9.91
CA GLY A 5 7.26 10.08 -9.11
C GLY A 5 8.40 11.05 -9.41
N THR A 6 9.64 10.53 -9.49
CA THR A 6 10.80 11.34 -9.86
C THR A 6 10.64 11.95 -11.27
N ALA A 7 10.14 11.19 -12.25
CA ALA A 7 9.88 11.71 -13.58
C ALA A 7 8.85 12.85 -13.59
N PHE A 8 7.76 12.73 -12.83
CA PHE A 8 6.76 13.81 -12.69
C PHE A 8 7.38 15.11 -12.17
N TYR A 9 8.17 15.04 -11.08
CA TYR A 9 8.83 16.22 -10.52
C TYR A 9 9.90 16.80 -11.44
N LEU A 10 10.65 15.97 -12.17
CA LEU A 10 11.64 16.44 -13.15
C LEU A 10 10.97 17.17 -14.32
N ILE A 11 9.85 16.66 -14.83
CA ILE A 11 9.08 17.31 -15.89
C ILE A 11 8.51 18.64 -15.38
N LEU A 12 7.96 18.67 -14.15
CA LEU A 12 7.45 19.90 -13.54
C LEU A 12 8.55 20.96 -13.36
N LEU A 13 9.74 20.55 -12.92
CA LEU A 13 10.89 21.43 -12.78
C LEU A 13 11.33 21.99 -14.14
N ALA A 14 11.44 21.15 -15.17
CA ALA A 14 11.80 21.57 -16.51
C ALA A 14 10.79 22.57 -17.09
N LEU A 15 9.48 22.31 -16.93
CA LEU A 15 8.44 23.25 -17.34
C LEU A 15 8.52 24.58 -16.60
N THR A 16 8.81 24.56 -15.29
CA THR A 16 8.98 25.77 -14.48
C THR A 16 10.14 26.62 -15.01
N LEU A 17 11.30 26.01 -15.28
CA LEU A 17 12.46 26.69 -15.83
C LEU A 17 12.19 27.26 -17.23
N LEU A 18 11.45 26.54 -18.07
CA LEU A 18 11.07 27.01 -19.40
C LEU A 18 10.08 28.19 -19.35
N VAL A 19 9.08 28.15 -18.48
CA VAL A 19 8.13 29.26 -18.28
C VAL A 19 8.88 30.50 -17.78
N LEU A 20 9.72 30.36 -16.76
CA LEU A 20 10.50 31.48 -16.22
C LEU A 20 11.50 32.03 -17.24
N GLY A 21 12.21 31.15 -17.96
CA GLY A 21 13.17 31.56 -18.98
C GLY A 21 12.50 32.33 -20.13
N THR A 22 11.35 31.86 -20.61
CA THR A 22 10.60 32.56 -21.67
C THR A 22 10.01 33.88 -21.21
N LEU A 23 9.55 33.95 -19.94
CA LEU A 23 9.08 35.19 -19.34
C LEU A 23 10.20 36.23 -19.23
N VAL A 24 11.39 35.83 -18.78
CA VAL A 24 12.56 36.71 -18.72
C VAL A 24 12.97 37.19 -20.11
N LEU A 25 13.00 36.29 -21.11
CA LEU A 25 13.30 36.66 -22.49
C LEU A 25 12.27 37.65 -23.06
N TRP A 26 11.00 37.50 -22.72
CA TRP A 26 9.97 38.47 -23.08
C TRP A 26 10.25 39.84 -22.44
N PHE A 27 10.56 39.92 -21.14
CA PHE A 27 10.89 41.20 -20.49
C PHE A 27 12.12 41.88 -21.10
N LEU A 28 13.14 41.11 -21.48
CA LEU A 28 14.39 41.64 -22.05
C LEU A 28 14.24 42.07 -23.52
N LYS A 29 13.54 41.27 -24.33
CA LYS A 29 13.45 41.48 -25.79
C LYS A 29 12.16 42.15 -26.24
N LYS A 30 11.14 42.20 -25.36
CA LYS A 30 9.78 42.70 -25.65
C LYS A 30 9.20 42.13 -26.95
N ASN A 31 9.41 40.85 -27.19
CA ASN A 31 8.95 40.15 -28.39
C ASN A 31 7.75 39.26 -28.04
N ASP A 32 6.63 39.49 -28.71
CA ASP A 32 5.35 38.81 -28.47
C ASP A 32 5.43 37.29 -28.69
N VAL A 33 6.36 36.79 -29.50
CA VAL A 33 6.60 35.35 -29.65
C VAL A 33 6.94 34.71 -28.31
N PHE A 34 7.76 35.35 -27.47
CA PHE A 34 8.08 34.84 -26.14
C PHE A 34 6.88 34.92 -25.20
N LEU A 35 6.02 35.93 -25.34
CA LEU A 35 4.78 36.05 -24.57
C LEU A 35 3.82 34.89 -24.89
N TYR A 36 3.57 34.61 -26.16
CA TYR A 36 2.71 33.50 -26.58
C TYR A 36 3.29 32.14 -26.16
N LEU A 37 4.62 31.99 -26.24
CA LEU A 37 5.30 30.77 -25.79
C LEU A 37 5.17 30.58 -24.27
N THR A 38 5.31 31.64 -23.46
CA THR A 38 5.09 31.59 -22.02
C THR A 38 3.66 31.19 -21.69
N ILE A 39 2.65 31.76 -22.37
CA ILE A 39 1.24 31.40 -22.16
C ILE A 39 1.00 29.92 -22.47
N ALA A 40 1.52 29.41 -23.58
CA ALA A 40 1.36 28.01 -23.98
C ALA A 40 2.05 27.04 -22.99
N LEU A 41 3.28 27.35 -22.58
CA LEU A 41 4.01 26.56 -21.58
C LEU A 41 3.33 26.59 -20.21
N PHE A 42 2.76 27.73 -19.82
CA PHE A 42 2.04 27.88 -18.57
C PHE A 42 0.73 27.07 -18.57
N ALA A 43 0.00 27.04 -19.69
CA ALA A 43 -1.17 26.17 -19.83
C ALA A 43 -0.80 24.68 -19.70
N LEU A 44 0.30 24.26 -20.33
CA LEU A 44 0.82 22.89 -20.20
C LEU A 44 1.25 22.56 -18.77
N TYR A 45 1.88 23.53 -18.08
CA TYR A 45 2.23 23.41 -16.67
C TYR A 45 1.00 23.20 -15.79
N LEU A 46 -0.04 24.03 -15.94
CA LEU A 46 -1.29 23.91 -15.20
C LEU A 46 -1.97 22.56 -15.46
N PHE A 47 -2.02 22.12 -16.72
CA PHE A 47 -2.56 20.80 -17.06
C PHE A 47 -1.82 19.67 -16.33
N HIS A 48 -0.48 19.71 -16.32
CA HIS A 48 0.32 18.69 -15.67
C HIS A 48 0.13 18.68 -14.15
N LEU A 49 -0.03 19.85 -13.56
CA LEU A 49 -0.26 20.04 -12.12
C LEU A 49 -1.64 19.52 -11.70
N VAL A 50 -2.70 19.87 -12.43
CA VAL A 50 -4.06 19.38 -12.19
C VAL A 50 -4.13 17.86 -12.40
N PHE A 51 -3.51 17.31 -13.43
CA PHE A 51 -3.46 15.87 -13.66
C PHE A 51 -2.75 15.14 -12.52
N GLY A 52 -1.63 15.69 -12.03
CA GLY A 52 -0.92 15.18 -10.85
C GLY A 52 -1.80 15.16 -9.61
N MET A 53 -2.49 16.27 -9.32
CA MET A 53 -3.42 16.39 -8.19
C MET A 53 -4.58 15.38 -8.29
N VAL A 54 -5.25 15.29 -9.44
CA VAL A 54 -6.38 14.36 -9.63
C VAL A 54 -5.93 12.91 -9.46
N ARG A 55 -4.75 12.55 -9.98
CA ARG A 55 -4.18 11.20 -9.83
C ARG A 55 -3.79 10.90 -8.38
N GLY A 56 -3.20 11.87 -7.68
CA GLY A 56 -2.88 11.79 -6.25
C GLY A 56 -4.15 11.60 -5.42
N TYR A 57 -5.14 12.47 -5.63
CA TYR A 57 -6.42 12.43 -4.93
C TYR A 57 -7.18 11.11 -5.16
N LYS A 58 -7.24 10.61 -6.41
CA LYS A 58 -7.86 9.30 -6.68
C LYS A 58 -7.17 8.15 -5.95
N ARG A 59 -5.85 8.24 -5.79
CA ARG A 59 -5.07 7.23 -5.07
C ARG A 59 -5.32 7.31 -3.57
N GLU A 60 -5.24 8.50 -2.99
CA GLU A 60 -5.50 8.76 -1.57
C GLU A 60 -6.94 8.37 -1.21
N LYS A 61 -7.93 8.75 -2.02
CA LYS A 61 -9.33 8.34 -1.83
C LYS A 61 -9.50 6.81 -1.88
N ARG A 62 -8.77 6.12 -2.75
CA ARG A 62 -8.81 4.64 -2.82
C ARG A 62 -8.17 3.99 -1.60
N GLU A 63 -7.04 4.53 -1.14
CA GLU A 63 -6.36 4.08 0.09
C GLU A 63 -7.30 4.29 1.30
N GLN A 64 -7.90 5.46 1.44
CA GLN A 64 -8.88 5.78 2.49
C GLN A 64 -10.12 4.87 2.43
N THR A 65 -10.69 4.64 1.24
CA THR A 65 -11.84 3.72 1.08
C THR A 65 -11.47 2.29 1.50
N THR A 66 -10.24 1.86 1.20
CA THR A 66 -9.74 0.53 1.59
C THR A 66 -9.57 0.44 3.11
N GLU A 67 -9.05 1.49 3.75
CA GLU A 67 -8.94 1.57 5.20
C GLU A 67 -10.31 1.62 5.90
N ASP A 68 -11.27 2.34 5.34
CA ASP A 68 -12.63 2.44 5.89
C ASP A 68 -13.37 1.10 5.82
N LEU A 69 -13.24 0.38 4.70
CA LEU A 69 -13.77 -0.99 4.57
C LEU A 69 -13.08 -1.96 5.53
N LEU A 70 -11.75 -1.87 5.66
CA LEU A 70 -10.99 -2.67 6.61
C LEU A 70 -11.47 -2.40 8.05
N ARG A 71 -11.64 -1.13 8.44
CA ARG A 71 -12.17 -0.75 9.76
C ARG A 71 -13.59 -1.27 9.99
N ALA A 72 -14.45 -1.23 8.98
CA ALA A 72 -15.80 -1.75 9.08
C ALA A 72 -15.81 -3.26 9.36
N GLU A 73 -15.01 -4.03 8.61
CA GLU A 73 -14.88 -5.48 8.79
C GLU A 73 -14.23 -5.87 10.13
N LEU A 74 -13.28 -5.06 10.62
CA LEU A 74 -12.61 -5.28 11.90
C LEU A 74 -13.48 -4.89 13.11
N LYS A 75 -14.45 -3.98 12.96
CA LYS A 75 -15.41 -3.60 14.02
C LYS A 75 -16.47 -4.66 14.29
N GLY A 76 -16.72 -5.58 13.36
CA GLY A 76 -17.75 -6.62 13.44
C GLY A 76 -17.55 -7.74 14.47
N GLY A 77 -16.68 -7.56 15.47
CA GLY A 77 -16.41 -8.55 16.54
C GLY A 77 -15.06 -9.27 16.43
N SER A 78 -15.01 -10.51 16.95
CA SER A 78 -13.80 -11.33 17.08
C SER A 78 -13.33 -11.94 15.75
N CYS A 79 -12.90 -11.12 14.80
CA CYS A 79 -12.40 -11.58 13.50
C CYS A 79 -10.96 -12.12 13.58
N VAL A 80 -10.64 -13.12 12.75
CA VAL A 80 -9.26 -13.60 12.56
C VAL A 80 -8.64 -12.84 11.39
N VAL A 81 -7.49 -12.21 11.61
CA VAL A 81 -6.80 -11.42 10.61
C VAL A 81 -5.55 -12.17 10.16
N TYR A 82 -5.46 -12.42 8.87
CA TYR A 82 -4.33 -13.07 8.26
C TYR A 82 -3.51 -12.06 7.47
N LEU A 83 -2.29 -11.79 7.89
CA LEU A 83 -1.37 -10.96 7.12
C LEU A 83 -0.61 -11.85 6.15
N ALA A 84 -1.27 -12.14 5.02
CA ALA A 84 -0.66 -12.85 3.91
C ALA A 84 0.47 -12.01 3.31
N TYR A 85 1.72 -12.39 3.53
CA TYR A 85 2.79 -11.87 2.70
C TYR A 85 2.80 -12.67 1.41
N PHE A 86 2.46 -12.05 0.27
CA PHE A 86 2.37 -12.73 -1.02
C PHE A 86 3.58 -13.62 -1.30
N GLY A 87 3.31 -14.93 -1.25
CA GLY A 87 4.19 -16.00 -1.67
C GLY A 87 4.34 -17.06 -0.58
N GLY A 88 4.16 -18.34 -0.95
CA GLY A 88 4.56 -19.46 -0.10
C GLY A 88 5.99 -19.27 0.41
N GLU A 89 6.37 -19.93 1.50
CA GLU A 89 7.54 -19.60 2.31
C GLU A 89 8.84 -19.25 1.56
N ARG A 90 9.08 -19.90 0.41
CA ARG A 90 10.16 -19.59 -0.54
C ARG A 90 10.22 -18.12 -1.02
N HIS A 91 9.20 -17.32 -0.76
CA HIS A 91 9.08 -15.92 -1.17
C HIS A 91 8.84 -14.96 0.00
N VAL A 92 9.00 -15.40 1.25
CA VAL A 92 8.91 -14.52 2.43
C VAL A 92 10.04 -13.51 2.37
N LYS A 93 9.75 -12.32 1.83
CA LYS A 93 10.70 -11.21 1.85
C LYS A 93 10.70 -10.61 3.25
N LYS A 94 11.88 -10.24 3.75
CA LYS A 94 12.02 -9.56 5.04
C LYS A 94 11.07 -8.34 5.13
N PRO A 95 10.46 -8.09 6.30
CA PRO A 95 9.67 -6.89 6.54
C PRO A 95 10.51 -5.65 6.23
N SER A 96 9.88 -4.65 5.62
CA SER A 96 10.54 -3.38 5.31
C SER A 96 9.54 -2.24 5.48
N PRO A 97 9.85 -1.20 6.26
CA PRO A 97 8.97 -0.03 6.41
C PRO A 97 8.82 0.75 5.09
N HIS A 98 9.69 0.48 4.10
CA HIS A 98 9.63 1.08 2.77
C HIS A 98 8.75 0.29 1.79
N LYS A 99 8.20 -0.87 2.20
CA LYS A 99 7.25 -1.58 1.38
C LYS A 99 5.90 -0.88 1.44
N THR A 100 5.38 -0.61 0.27
CA THR A 100 4.17 0.21 0.11
C THR A 100 2.90 -0.53 0.48
N GLU A 101 2.87 -1.86 0.36
CA GLU A 101 1.64 -2.65 0.51
C GLU A 101 1.95 -4.04 1.11
N TYR A 102 1.09 -4.47 2.03
CA TYR A 102 0.99 -5.79 2.67
C TYR A 102 -0.38 -6.36 2.29
N LEU A 103 -0.51 -7.64 2.00
CA LEU A 103 -1.85 -8.23 1.81
C LEU A 103 -2.39 -8.65 3.19
N ALA A 104 -3.61 -8.24 3.47
CA ALA A 104 -4.38 -8.67 4.63
C ALA A 104 -5.65 -9.37 4.14
N GLU A 105 -5.86 -10.58 4.64
CA GLU A 105 -7.07 -11.36 4.46
C GLU A 105 -7.80 -11.42 5.79
N ILE A 106 -9.09 -11.12 5.80
CA ILE A 106 -9.93 -11.19 6.99
C ILE A 106 -10.89 -12.36 6.81
N TYR A 107 -10.88 -13.25 7.80
CA TYR A 107 -11.70 -14.45 7.82
C TYR A 107 -12.76 -14.37 8.92
N ALA A 108 -13.83 -15.14 8.74
CA ALA A 108 -14.83 -15.31 9.79
C ALA A 108 -14.20 -15.95 11.06
N PRO A 109 -14.71 -15.63 12.26
CA PRO A 109 -14.22 -16.22 13.52
C PRO A 109 -14.32 -17.75 13.56
N SER A 110 -15.23 -18.33 12.77
CA SER A 110 -15.48 -19.76 12.66
C SER A 110 -14.41 -20.52 11.87
N VAL A 111 -13.42 -19.83 11.31
CA VAL A 111 -12.32 -20.47 10.57
C VAL A 111 -11.31 -21.04 11.57
N ASP A 112 -11.14 -22.35 11.53
CA ASP A 112 -10.17 -23.06 12.35
C ASP A 112 -8.74 -22.64 12.00
N GLY A 113 -8.07 -22.01 12.97
CA GLY A 113 -6.70 -21.54 12.85
C GLY A 113 -5.68 -22.63 12.53
N GLU A 114 -5.89 -23.86 13.00
CA GLU A 114 -4.98 -24.99 12.70
C GLU A 114 -5.13 -25.45 11.25
N ARG A 115 -6.35 -25.43 10.72
CA ARG A 115 -6.61 -25.71 9.30
C ARG A 115 -6.03 -24.62 8.40
N LEU A 116 -6.08 -23.37 8.85
CA LEU A 116 -5.46 -22.23 8.17
C LEU A 116 -3.92 -22.35 8.16
N LYS A 117 -3.28 -22.70 9.28
CA LYS A 117 -1.84 -22.96 9.33
C LYS A 117 -1.43 -24.06 8.34
N LYS A 118 -2.17 -25.18 8.33
CA LYS A 118 -1.93 -26.29 7.40
C LYS A 118 -2.06 -25.85 5.94
N HIS A 119 -3.07 -25.04 5.62
CA HIS A 119 -3.25 -24.47 4.27
C HIS A 119 -2.02 -23.68 3.81
N LEU A 120 -1.51 -22.81 4.69
CA LEU A 120 -0.42 -21.89 4.37
C LEU A 120 0.92 -22.62 4.21
N TRP A 121 1.06 -23.78 4.83
CA TRP A 121 2.28 -24.58 4.81
C TRP A 121 2.27 -25.68 3.74
N PHE A 122 1.17 -26.42 3.60
CA PHE A 122 1.11 -27.62 2.72
C PHE A 122 0.31 -27.41 1.43
N GLY A 123 -0.40 -26.28 1.29
CA GLY A 123 -1.46 -26.12 0.29
C GLY A 123 -2.74 -26.87 0.71
N LEU A 124 -3.86 -26.55 0.06
CA LEU A 124 -5.12 -27.27 0.24
C LEU A 124 -5.47 -28.05 -1.02
N SER A 125 -6.31 -29.07 -0.86
CA SER A 125 -7.04 -29.62 -2.00
C SER A 125 -8.00 -28.57 -2.57
N ASP A 126 -8.33 -28.64 -3.87
CA ASP A 126 -9.27 -27.71 -4.52
C ASP A 126 -10.59 -27.55 -3.76
N LYS A 127 -11.06 -28.62 -3.10
CA LYS A 127 -12.29 -28.61 -2.30
C LYS A 127 -12.15 -27.75 -1.04
N GLU A 128 -11.03 -27.86 -0.36
CA GLU A 128 -10.79 -27.10 0.87
C GLU A 128 -10.41 -25.65 0.58
N GLU A 129 -9.71 -25.38 -0.52
CA GLU A 129 -9.42 -24.02 -0.97
C GLU A 129 -10.71 -23.25 -1.29
N LYS A 130 -11.69 -23.91 -1.91
CA LYS A 130 -13.04 -23.34 -2.13
C LYS A 130 -13.77 -23.06 -0.81
N LEU A 131 -13.69 -23.96 0.17
CA LEU A 131 -14.31 -23.77 1.48
C LEU A 131 -13.66 -22.61 2.24
N LEU A 132 -12.33 -22.48 2.19
CA LEU A 132 -11.61 -21.39 2.80
C LEU A 132 -11.92 -20.05 2.12
N SER A 133 -11.93 -20.03 0.80
CA SER A 133 -12.29 -18.86 0.01
C SER A 133 -13.71 -18.39 0.30
N ALA A 134 -14.66 -19.31 0.53
CA ALA A 134 -16.02 -18.98 0.93
C ALA A 134 -16.12 -18.37 2.35
N ALA A 135 -15.15 -18.67 3.22
CA ALA A 135 -15.08 -18.11 4.57
C ALA A 135 -14.27 -16.79 4.64
N LYS A 136 -13.64 -16.38 3.53
CA LYS A 136 -12.94 -15.11 3.38
C LYS A 136 -13.96 -13.98 3.29
N ARG A 137 -13.92 -13.06 4.25
CA ARG A 137 -14.82 -11.89 4.28
C ARG A 137 -14.26 -10.74 3.47
N TYR A 138 -12.96 -10.55 3.55
CA TYR A 138 -12.30 -9.42 2.91
C TYR A 138 -10.85 -9.73 2.58
N GLU A 139 -10.36 -9.18 1.47
CA GLU A 139 -8.97 -9.25 1.05
C GLU A 139 -8.55 -7.87 0.55
N ALA A 140 -7.51 -7.30 1.16
CA ALA A 140 -7.03 -5.97 0.79
C ALA A 140 -5.52 -5.82 0.92
N LYS A 141 -4.97 -5.01 0.03
CA LYS A 141 -3.60 -4.52 0.15
C LYS A 141 -3.61 -3.30 1.06
N ILE A 142 -3.00 -3.44 2.22
CA ILE A 142 -2.91 -2.40 3.25
C ILE A 142 -1.50 -1.80 3.27
N ALA A 143 -1.42 -0.48 3.38
CA ALA A 143 -0.15 0.19 3.58
C ALA A 143 0.38 -0.05 5.00
N TYR A 144 1.67 0.11 5.22
CA TYR A 144 2.28 -0.02 6.55
C TYR A 144 1.57 0.81 7.65
N PRO A 145 1.18 2.09 7.44
CA PRO A 145 0.43 2.87 8.45
C PRO A 145 -0.91 2.22 8.86
N ALA A 146 -1.57 1.52 7.93
CA ALA A 146 -2.83 0.85 8.13
C ALA A 146 -2.70 -0.45 8.96
N LEU A 147 -1.48 -0.94 9.25
CA LEU A 147 -1.27 -2.06 10.18
C LEU A 147 -1.78 -1.75 11.60
N SER A 148 -1.78 -0.47 11.99
CA SER A 148 -2.34 -0.01 13.27
C SER A 148 -3.83 -0.33 13.43
N LEU A 149 -4.56 -0.50 12.33
CA LEU A 149 -5.99 -0.80 12.34
C LEU A 149 -6.30 -2.22 12.81
N ILE A 150 -5.31 -3.10 12.80
CA ILE A 150 -5.45 -4.53 13.16
C ILE A 150 -5.34 -4.75 14.68
N GLU A 151 -5.14 -3.71 15.49
CA GLU A 151 -5.00 -3.81 16.95
C GLU A 151 -6.07 -4.67 17.65
N GLY A 152 -5.63 -5.50 18.60
CA GLY A 152 -6.46 -6.39 19.41
C GLY A 152 -6.95 -7.65 18.68
N LYS A 153 -6.32 -8.03 17.56
CA LYS A 153 -6.73 -9.18 16.75
C LYS A 153 -5.74 -10.33 16.84
N THR A 154 -6.21 -11.53 16.48
CA THR A 154 -5.34 -12.68 16.26
C THR A 154 -4.74 -12.59 14.88
N VAL A 155 -3.40 -12.50 14.81
CA VAL A 155 -2.63 -12.28 13.60
C VAL A 155 -1.72 -13.47 13.35
N TYR A 156 -1.88 -14.11 12.20
CA TYR A 156 -1.05 -15.24 11.78
C TYR A 156 0.10 -14.75 10.90
N LEU A 157 1.34 -15.13 11.23
CA LEU A 157 2.57 -14.68 10.56
C LEU A 157 3.56 -15.83 10.29
N PRO A 158 4.35 -15.77 9.20
CA PRO A 158 5.49 -16.66 9.03
C PRO A 158 6.51 -16.48 10.16
N ALA A 159 7.08 -17.58 10.69
CA ALA A 159 8.09 -17.54 11.75
C ALA A 159 9.30 -16.66 11.37
N GLY A 160 9.85 -16.84 10.16
CA GLY A 160 10.96 -16.00 9.67
C GLY A 160 10.60 -14.53 9.45
N PHE A 161 9.33 -14.21 9.21
CA PHE A 161 8.86 -12.82 9.17
C PHE A 161 8.82 -12.21 10.58
N PHE A 162 8.33 -12.97 11.55
CA PHE A 162 8.25 -12.54 12.95
C PHE A 162 9.64 -12.22 13.51
N GLU A 163 10.61 -13.11 13.34
CA GLU A 163 11.99 -12.87 13.81
C GLU A 163 12.57 -11.60 13.18
N ALA A 164 12.39 -11.40 11.86
CA ALA A 164 12.86 -10.20 11.18
C ALA A 164 12.06 -8.93 11.52
N ALA A 165 10.81 -9.06 11.99
CA ALA A 165 9.96 -7.95 12.41
C ALA A 165 10.28 -7.50 13.84
N LYS A 166 10.65 -8.45 14.72
CA LYS A 166 11.02 -8.17 16.12
C LYS A 166 12.24 -7.27 16.24
N GLU A 167 13.20 -7.41 15.31
CA GLU A 167 14.39 -6.56 15.22
C GLU A 167 14.10 -5.15 14.65
N GLN A 168 12.86 -4.85 14.27
CA GLN A 168 12.46 -3.58 13.69
C GLN A 168 11.47 -2.84 14.60
N GLU A 169 11.92 -1.70 15.14
CA GLU A 169 11.08 -0.83 15.99
C GLU A 169 9.76 -0.46 15.32
N ALA A 170 9.78 -0.26 14.00
CA ALA A 170 8.62 -0.02 13.15
C ALA A 170 7.47 -1.05 13.40
N PHE A 171 7.77 -2.33 13.55
CA PHE A 171 6.75 -3.38 13.67
C PHE A 171 6.28 -3.63 15.10
N SER A 172 6.86 -2.94 16.10
CA SER A 172 6.56 -3.14 17.52
C SER A 172 5.07 -2.97 17.85
N ALA A 173 4.40 -1.98 17.27
CA ALA A 173 2.97 -1.73 17.51
C ALA A 173 2.09 -2.90 17.05
N LEU A 174 2.41 -3.53 15.91
CA LEU A 174 1.67 -4.69 15.42
C LEU A 174 1.90 -5.90 16.33
N LEU A 175 3.14 -6.15 16.75
CA LEU A 175 3.49 -7.33 17.55
C LEU A 175 2.95 -7.24 18.98
N ASN A 176 2.99 -6.06 19.60
CA ASN A 176 2.61 -5.89 21.01
C ASN A 176 1.10 -5.79 21.22
N LYS A 177 0.36 -5.30 20.23
CA LYS A 177 -1.08 -5.03 20.35
C LYS A 177 -1.95 -6.20 19.88
N ASN A 178 -1.35 -7.29 19.41
CA ASN A 178 -2.06 -8.40 18.79
C ASN A 178 -1.63 -9.74 19.35
N THR A 179 -2.52 -10.73 19.25
CA THR A 179 -2.16 -12.12 19.55
C THR A 179 -1.49 -12.71 18.31
N ILE A 180 -0.17 -12.92 18.39
CA ILE A 180 0.60 -13.44 17.26
C ILE A 180 0.57 -14.96 17.26
N VAL A 181 0.20 -15.54 16.13
CA VAL A 181 0.23 -16.98 15.89
C VAL A 181 1.21 -17.26 14.77
N LEU A 182 2.29 -17.95 15.11
CA LEU A 182 3.32 -18.29 14.13
C LEU A 182 2.95 -19.57 13.37
N TYR A 183 3.31 -19.59 12.11
CA TYR A 183 3.37 -20.79 11.27
C TYR A 183 4.68 -20.71 10.49
N GLY A 184 5.34 -21.84 10.26
CA GLY A 184 6.69 -21.80 9.75
C GLY A 184 7.60 -22.88 10.33
N GLU A 185 8.72 -23.22 9.68
CA GLU A 185 9.81 -23.95 10.33
C GLU A 185 10.60 -22.98 11.21
N ASN A 186 10.99 -23.48 12.38
CA ASN A 186 12.07 -22.91 13.20
C ASN A 186 13.42 -23.34 12.65
#